data_AF-A0A934F0P0-F1
#
_entry.id   AF-A0A934F0P0-F1
#
_cell.length_a   1.000
_cell.length_b   1.000
_cell.length_c   1.000
_cell.angle_alpha   90.00
_cell.angle_beta   90.00
_cell.angle_gamma   90.00
#
_symmetry.space_group_name_H-M   'P 1'
#
loop_
_entity.id
_entity.type
_entity.pdbx_description
1 polymer ?
#
loop_
_entity_poly.entity_id
_entity_poly.type
_entity_poly.pdbx_seq_one_letter_code
_entity_poly.pdbx_strand_id
1 'polypeptide(L)'
;MKIRKLLLCAVAVGAMASVPLLNAQEQKKGRGMMTAEQRIEQIEQAVGTLTADQKAKIKDIYAKMAEKMQSIPQEERREKMGEIMQATRKEVRAVLTPEQQKKYDEMPQPGRGGSGGGGGGRKKNN
;
A
#
# COMPACT_ATOMS: atom_id res chain seq x y z
N MET A 1 46.21 -18.48 -22.87
CA MET A 1 47.16 -18.86 -21.79
C MET A 1 46.40 -18.77 -20.47
N LYS A 2 45.78 -19.80 -19.88
CA LYS A 2 46.25 -21.11 -19.36
C LYS A 2 47.49 -21.00 -18.47
N ILE A 3 47.29 -20.74 -17.17
CA ILE A 3 48.15 -21.26 -16.09
C ILE A 3 47.22 -21.86 -15.02
N ARG A 4 47.36 -23.18 -14.86
CA ARG A 4 46.89 -24.00 -13.74
C ARG A 4 48.10 -24.30 -12.84
N LYS A 5 47.82 -24.65 -11.58
CA LYS A 5 48.61 -25.43 -10.57
C LYS A 5 48.69 -24.66 -9.24
N LEU A 6 47.88 -25.05 -8.26
CA LEU A 6 48.17 -26.02 -7.18
C LEU A 6 48.81 -25.31 -5.99
N LEU A 7 48.11 -25.30 -4.84
CA LEU A 7 48.60 -25.96 -3.63
C LEU A 7 47.56 -25.94 -2.51
N LEU A 8 47.37 -27.16 -2.00
CA LEU A 8 46.73 -27.57 -0.76
C LEU A 8 47.50 -27.00 0.44
N CYS A 9 46.81 -26.47 1.46
CA CYS A 9 47.29 -26.46 2.84
C CYS A 9 46.13 -26.31 3.83
N ALA A 10 46.25 -27.08 4.90
CA ALA A 10 45.25 -27.48 5.86
C ALA A 10 44.98 -26.43 6.97
N VAL A 11 43.78 -26.52 7.54
CA VAL A 11 43.41 -26.34 8.96
C VAL A 11 43.74 -25.00 9.63
N ALA A 12 42.69 -24.30 10.05
CA ALA A 12 42.57 -23.81 11.42
C ALA A 12 41.10 -23.52 11.76
N VAL A 13 40.52 -24.37 12.61
CA VAL A 13 39.35 -24.02 13.43
C VAL A 13 39.80 -22.97 14.44
N GLY A 14 39.10 -21.83 14.52
CA GLY A 14 39.41 -20.74 15.43
C GLY A 14 38.15 -19.93 15.77
N ALA A 15 37.96 -19.73 17.07
CA ALA A 15 36.71 -19.37 17.74
C ALA A 15 36.23 -17.91 17.59
N MET A 16 34.91 -17.74 17.76
CA MET A 16 34.18 -16.59 18.31
C MET A 16 34.70 -15.17 18.03
N ALA A 17 33.98 -14.42 17.21
CA ALA A 17 33.75 -12.98 17.44
C ALA A 17 32.47 -12.50 16.73
N SER A 18 31.59 -11.86 17.49
CA SER A 18 30.65 -10.82 17.07
C SER A 18 29.82 -11.10 15.81
N VAL A 19 28.63 -11.68 16.00
CA VAL A 19 27.56 -11.51 15.03
C VAL A 19 27.25 -10.00 14.99
N PRO A 20 27.40 -9.30 13.87
CA PRO A 20 26.95 -7.93 13.81
C PRO A 20 25.43 -7.94 13.91
N LEU A 21 24.90 -7.27 14.93
CA LEU A 21 23.48 -6.91 15.03
C LEU A 21 23.17 -5.84 13.95
N LEU A 22 23.38 -6.18 12.69
CA LEU A 22 23.21 -5.35 11.50
C LEU A 22 21.92 -5.75 10.74
N ASN A 23 20.84 -6.02 11.47
CA ASN A 23 19.51 -6.19 10.87
C ASN A 23 18.37 -5.50 11.67
N ALA A 24 18.70 -4.45 12.44
CA ALA A 24 17.69 -3.56 13.04
C ALA A 24 17.27 -2.41 12.10
N GLN A 25 17.72 -2.42 10.85
CA GLN A 25 17.27 -1.54 9.77
C GLN A 25 16.72 -2.35 8.58
N GLU A 26 16.07 -3.48 8.84
CA GLU A 26 15.15 -4.03 7.83
C GLU A 26 13.90 -3.16 7.84
N GLN A 27 13.99 -2.09 7.03
CA GLN A 27 12.89 -1.39 6.39
C GLN A 27 11.58 -1.37 7.21
N LYS A 28 11.43 -0.33 8.04
CA LYS A 28 10.16 0.41 8.02
C LYS A 28 9.99 0.96 6.60
N LYS A 29 9.63 0.08 5.65
CA LYS A 29 9.03 0.47 4.38
C LYS A 29 7.73 1.13 4.81
N GLY A 30 7.79 2.45 5.01
CA GLY A 30 6.64 3.25 5.38
C GLY A 30 5.49 2.79 4.50
N ARG A 31 4.36 2.44 5.13
CA ARG A 31 3.17 1.89 4.48
C ARG A 31 2.84 2.80 3.30
N GLY A 32 3.37 2.45 2.13
CA GLY A 32 3.41 3.33 0.97
C GLY A 32 1.99 3.63 0.56
N MET A 33 1.72 4.87 0.17
CA MET A 33 0.44 5.21 -0.42
C MET A 33 0.26 4.32 -1.66
N MET A 34 -0.77 3.48 -1.64
CA MET A 34 -1.04 2.53 -2.71
C MET A 34 -1.23 3.27 -4.04
N THR A 35 -0.55 2.82 -5.10
CA THR A 35 -0.64 3.44 -6.44
C THR A 35 -2.03 3.22 -7.06
N ALA A 36 -2.34 3.96 -8.12
CA ALA A 36 -3.61 3.79 -8.85
C ALA A 36 -3.70 2.38 -9.47
N GLU A 37 -2.60 1.86 -10.01
CA GLU A 37 -2.54 0.51 -10.58
C GLU A 37 -2.82 -0.57 -9.51
N GLN A 38 -2.19 -0.45 -8.35
CA GLN A 38 -2.42 -1.38 -7.24
C GLN A 38 -3.86 -1.36 -6.74
N ARG A 39 -4.51 -0.18 -6.74
CA ARG A 39 -5.94 -0.06 -6.40
C ARG A 39 -6.81 -0.76 -7.44
N ILE A 40 -6.51 -0.61 -8.72
CA ILE A 40 -7.24 -1.30 -9.80
C ILE A 40 -7.11 -2.81 -9.65
N GLU A 41 -5.91 -3.32 -9.37
CA GLU A 41 -5.67 -4.74 -9.11
C GLU A 41 -6.49 -5.26 -7.92
N GLN A 42 -6.58 -4.49 -6.82
CA GLN A 42 -7.42 -4.88 -5.68
C GLN A 42 -8.91 -4.92 -6.04
N ILE A 43 -9.38 -3.95 -6.83
CA ILE A 43 -10.76 -3.94 -7.30
C ILE A 43 -11.01 -5.17 -8.16
N GLU A 44 -10.13 -5.46 -9.11
CA GLU A 44 -10.21 -6.63 -9.99
C GLU A 44 -10.20 -7.96 -9.20
N GLN A 45 -9.35 -8.07 -8.19
CA GLN A 45 -9.35 -9.25 -7.32
C GLN A 45 -10.67 -9.44 -6.57
N ALA A 46 -11.31 -8.35 -6.16
CA ALA A 46 -12.57 -8.41 -5.41
C ALA A 46 -13.79 -8.64 -6.32
N VAL A 47 -13.86 -7.93 -7.45
CA VAL A 47 -15.06 -7.93 -8.30
C VAL A 47 -14.97 -8.96 -9.44
N GLY A 48 -13.78 -9.50 -9.69
CA GLY A 48 -13.44 -10.32 -10.84
C GLY A 48 -12.84 -9.48 -11.98
N THR A 49 -12.56 -10.13 -13.10
CA THR A 49 -11.91 -9.52 -14.28
C THR A 49 -12.56 -8.20 -14.68
N LEU A 50 -11.75 -7.14 -14.74
CA LEU A 50 -12.15 -5.85 -15.28
C LEU A 50 -11.79 -5.80 -16.76
N THR A 51 -12.69 -5.25 -17.59
CA THR A 51 -12.37 -4.99 -19.00
C THR A 51 -11.33 -3.88 -19.13
N ALA A 52 -10.64 -3.80 -20.28
CA ALA A 52 -9.67 -2.75 -20.55
C ALA A 52 -10.28 -1.34 -20.39
N ASP A 53 -11.51 -1.15 -20.88
CA ASP A 53 -12.24 0.11 -20.74
C ASP A 53 -12.57 0.46 -19.28
N GLN A 54 -12.94 -0.54 -18.47
CA GLN A 54 -13.19 -0.33 -17.05
C GLN A 54 -11.90 0.07 -16.32
N LYS A 55 -10.77 -0.60 -16.60
CA LYS A 55 -9.48 -0.27 -16.01
C LYS A 55 -9.04 1.16 -16.37
N ALA A 56 -9.20 1.55 -17.64
CA ALA A 56 -8.87 2.89 -18.11
C ALA A 56 -9.71 3.95 -17.37
N LYS A 57 -11.03 3.78 -17.30
CA LYS A 57 -11.92 4.71 -16.59
C LYS A 57 -11.61 4.79 -15.09
N ILE A 58 -11.34 3.66 -14.44
CA ILE A 58 -10.98 3.64 -13.01
C ILE A 58 -9.63 4.34 -12.79
N LYS A 59 -8.66 4.18 -13.69
CA LYS A 59 -7.38 4.89 -13.63
C LYS A 59 -7.59 6.41 -13.69
N ASP A 60 -8.40 6.88 -14.61
CA ASP A 60 -8.72 8.31 -14.77
C ASP A 60 -9.43 8.87 -13.53
N ILE A 61 -10.33 8.11 -12.93
CA ILE A 61 -11.00 8.49 -11.67
C ILE A 61 -9.97 8.69 -10.55
N TYR A 62 -9.02 7.76 -10.40
CA TYR A 62 -7.96 7.90 -9.38
C TYR A 62 -6.97 9.02 -9.68
N ALA A 63 -6.68 9.29 -10.96
CA ALA A 63 -5.87 10.45 -11.35
C ALA A 63 -6.53 11.77 -10.95
N LYS A 64 -7.83 11.94 -11.27
CA LYS A 64 -8.63 13.11 -10.86
C LYS A 64 -8.70 13.25 -9.35
N MET A 65 -8.85 12.14 -8.62
CA MET A 65 -8.81 12.15 -7.16
C MET A 65 -7.45 12.66 -6.65
N ALA A 66 -6.34 12.22 -7.23
CA ALA A 66 -5.01 12.66 -6.85
C ALA A 66 -4.81 14.17 -7.09
N GLU A 67 -5.22 14.67 -8.26
CA GLU A 67 -5.20 16.11 -8.59
C GLU A 67 -6.06 16.95 -7.65
N LYS A 68 -7.28 16.48 -7.35
CA LYS A 68 -8.18 17.14 -6.40
C LYS A 68 -7.57 17.18 -5.00
N MET A 69 -6.94 16.09 -4.57
CA MET A 69 -6.25 16.03 -3.28
C MET A 69 -5.03 16.96 -3.24
N GLN A 70 -4.27 17.09 -4.33
CA GLN A 70 -3.14 18.01 -4.41
C GLN A 70 -3.57 19.47 -4.34
N SER A 71 -4.71 19.80 -4.94
CA SER A 71 -5.27 21.16 -4.98
C SER A 71 -5.82 21.65 -3.64
N ILE A 72 -6.07 20.74 -2.68
CA ILE A 72 -6.63 21.08 -1.37
C ILE A 72 -5.49 21.37 -0.37
N PRO A 73 -5.59 22.44 0.45
CA PRO A 73 -4.66 22.71 1.54
C PRO A 73 -4.54 21.53 2.50
N GLN A 74 -3.35 21.29 3.05
CA GLN A 74 -3.11 20.13 3.91
C GLN A 74 -4.00 20.08 5.16
N GLU A 75 -4.37 21.24 5.69
CA GLU A 75 -5.24 21.40 6.85
C GLU A 75 -6.66 20.92 6.55
N GLU A 76 -7.19 21.27 5.37
CA GLU A 76 -8.52 20.88 4.91
C GLU A 76 -8.57 19.46 4.34
N ARG A 77 -7.42 18.91 3.92
CA ARG A 77 -7.35 17.56 3.33
C ARG A 77 -7.97 16.52 4.26
N ARG A 78 -7.78 16.61 5.58
CA ARG A 78 -8.32 15.62 6.53
C ARG A 78 -9.84 15.61 6.56
N GLU A 79 -10.45 16.79 6.52
CA GLU A 79 -11.91 16.97 6.51
C GLU A 79 -12.51 16.52 5.16
N LYS A 80 -11.91 16.97 4.06
CA LYS A 80 -12.39 16.69 2.70
C LYS A 80 -12.06 15.28 2.21
N MET A 81 -11.08 14.59 2.80
CA MET A 81 -10.68 13.25 2.37
C MET A 81 -11.84 12.26 2.40
N GLY A 82 -12.68 12.31 3.44
CA GLY A 82 -13.83 11.40 3.56
C GLY A 82 -14.81 11.58 2.41
N GLU A 83 -15.15 12.83 2.09
CA GLU A 83 -16.05 13.16 0.98
C GLU A 83 -15.45 12.79 -0.38
N ILE A 84 -14.17 13.10 -0.59
CA ILE A 84 -13.45 12.78 -1.83
C ILE A 84 -13.40 11.27 -2.04
N MET A 85 -13.06 10.50 -1.00
CA MET A 85 -13.03 9.04 -1.09
C MET A 85 -14.41 8.46 -1.37
N GLN A 86 -15.47 9.01 -0.78
CA GLN A 86 -16.85 8.60 -1.09
C GLN A 86 -17.25 8.93 -2.52
N ALA A 87 -16.90 10.12 -3.02
CA ALA A 87 -17.15 10.52 -4.40
C ALA A 87 -16.42 9.60 -5.39
N THR A 88 -15.11 9.38 -5.19
CA THR A 88 -14.30 8.46 -5.98
C THR A 88 -14.91 7.05 -5.99
N ARG A 89 -15.37 6.55 -4.83
CA ARG A 89 -16.01 5.23 -4.73
C ARG A 89 -17.29 5.14 -5.57
N LYS A 90 -18.13 6.17 -5.56
CA LYS A 90 -19.35 6.24 -6.38
C LYS A 90 -19.03 6.24 -7.87
N GLU A 91 -18.01 6.99 -8.28
CA GLU A 91 -17.56 7.02 -9.68
C GLU A 91 -17.02 5.66 -10.13
N VAL A 92 -16.19 5.01 -9.32
CA VAL A 92 -15.69 3.65 -9.61
C VAL A 92 -16.85 2.66 -9.73
N ARG A 93 -17.81 2.70 -8.78
CA ARG A 93 -18.98 1.82 -8.80
C ARG A 93 -19.81 1.99 -10.08
N ALA A 94 -19.94 3.21 -10.60
CA ALA A 94 -20.68 3.49 -11.83
C ALA A 94 -20.04 2.89 -13.10
N VAL A 95 -18.74 2.58 -13.06
CA VAL A 95 -18.01 1.93 -14.16
C VAL A 95 -18.16 0.41 -14.15
N LEU A 96 -18.55 -0.16 -13.00
CA LEU A 96 -18.69 -1.60 -12.80
C LEU A 96 -20.04 -2.12 -13.29
N THR A 97 -20.08 -3.39 -13.71
CA THR A 97 -21.34 -4.08 -14.04
C THR A 97 -22.18 -4.31 -12.77
N PRO A 98 -23.50 -4.54 -12.90
CA PRO A 98 -24.36 -4.79 -11.72
C PRO A 98 -23.87 -5.94 -10.83
N GLU A 99 -23.27 -6.98 -11.41
CA GLU A 99 -22.71 -8.11 -10.67
C GLU A 99 -21.42 -7.74 -9.93
N GLN A 100 -20.54 -6.98 -10.58
CA GLN A 100 -19.29 -6.48 -9.98
C GLN A 100 -19.57 -5.46 -8.87
N GLN A 101 -20.62 -4.64 -9.01
CA GLN A 101 -21.02 -3.66 -7.99
C GLN A 101 -21.34 -4.31 -6.65
N LYS A 102 -22.02 -5.46 -6.64
CA LYS A 102 -22.34 -6.17 -5.40
C LYS A 102 -21.08 -6.56 -4.63
N LYS A 103 -20.10 -7.15 -5.32
CA LYS A 103 -18.79 -7.51 -4.74
C LYS A 103 -17.99 -6.27 -4.31
N TYR A 104 -18.08 -5.19 -5.09
CA TYR A 104 -17.44 -3.92 -4.77
C TYR A 104 -18.01 -3.28 -3.50
N ASP A 105 -19.33 -3.42 -3.30
CA ASP A 105 -20.04 -2.87 -2.15
C ASP A 105 -19.67 -3.58 -0.85
N GLU A 106 -19.35 -4.88 -0.93
CA GLU A 106 -18.90 -5.75 0.18
C GLU A 106 -17.44 -5.50 0.61
N MET A 107 -16.63 -4.82 -0.21
CA MET A 107 -15.24 -4.55 0.15
C MET A 107 -15.11 -3.70 1.44
N PRO A 108 -14.17 -4.03 2.34
CA PRO A 108 -13.94 -3.27 3.55
C PRO A 108 -13.46 -1.85 3.20
N GLN A 109 -14.23 -0.86 3.63
CA GLN A 109 -13.90 0.54 3.37
C GLN A 109 -12.82 1.02 4.33
N PRO A 110 -11.74 1.67 3.83
CA PRO A 110 -10.79 2.34 4.69
C PRO A 110 -11.51 3.45 5.46
N GLY A 111 -11.70 3.24 6.76
CA GLY A 111 -12.40 4.18 7.65
C GLY A 111 -13.64 3.62 8.35
N ARG A 112 -14.14 2.43 7.98
CA ARG A 112 -15.31 1.81 8.65
C ARG A 112 -14.93 0.81 9.76
N GLY A 113 -13.67 0.38 9.81
CA GLY A 113 -13.10 -0.43 10.89
C GLY A 113 -11.86 0.24 11.45
N GLY A 114 -12.00 1.00 12.54
CA GLY A 114 -10.88 1.74 13.12
C GLY A 114 -11.23 2.77 14.19
N SER A 115 -12.32 2.58 14.94
CA SER A 115 -12.32 3.07 16.32
C SER A 115 -11.32 2.19 17.09
N GLY A 116 -10.07 2.65 17.25
CA GLY A 116 -9.08 1.87 18.02
C GLY A 116 -7.59 2.06 17.68
N GLY A 117 -7.18 3.12 16.99
CA GLY A 117 -5.78 3.27 16.58
C GLY A 117 -5.28 4.71 16.57
N GLY A 118 -5.48 5.46 17.64
CA GLY A 118 -5.07 6.87 17.68
C GLY A 118 -5.38 7.54 19.02
N GLY A 119 -4.91 6.95 20.12
CA GLY A 119 -5.09 7.49 21.46
C GLY A 119 -3.96 7.05 22.36
N GLY A 120 -2.73 7.38 21.97
CA GLY A 120 -1.55 7.28 22.85
C GLY A 120 -1.63 8.29 23.98
N GLY A 121 -2.62 8.13 24.87
CA GLY A 121 -2.68 8.79 26.16
C GLY A 121 -1.60 8.19 27.05
N ARG A 122 -0.38 8.71 26.94
CA ARG A 122 0.63 8.54 27.99
C ARG A 122 0.07 9.18 29.27
N LYS A 123 -0.52 8.31 30.07
CA LYS A 123 -0.64 8.33 31.53
C LYS A 123 0.16 9.48 32.17
N LYS A 124 -0.57 10.50 32.65
CA LYS A 124 -0.09 11.44 33.67
C LYS A 124 0.27 10.62 34.91
N ASN A 125 1.54 10.60 35.28
CA ASN A 125 1.95 10.29 36.65
C ASN A 125 2.48 11.61 37.24
N ASN A 126 1.78 12.16 38.22
CA ASN A 126 2.34 12.94 39.31
C ASN A 126 1.89 12.26 40.60
#